data_AF-A0A444HZ08-F1
#
_entry.id   AF-A0A444HZ08-F1
#
_cell.length_a   1.000
_cell.length_b   1.000
_cell.length_c   1.000
_cell.angle_alpha   90.00
_cell.angle_beta   90.00
_cell.angle_gamma   90.00
#
_symmetry.space_group_name_H-M   'P 1'
#
loop_
_entity.id
_entity.type
_entity.pdbx_description
1 polymer ?
#
loop_
_entity_poly.entity_id
_entity_poly.type
_entity_poly.pdbx_seq_one_letter_code
_entity_poly.pdbx_strand_id
1 'polypeptide(L)'
;MSLSDTSRLLRDAGLPKWALLLALSTALVVFLEHFALPASLLIGPMVAAIALALTVGKGKLRVPFWPLQFGQVLVGLMMARTITADILGTMAKDAPLFLLFIFSVIAIATGLGWLLTRWQVLPGTTAVWGSSPGGASAMVIMSEAYGADGRLVAFMQYLRVVFVAVGASVISRLWVAADGAEPLPLVLFPEIDWPAFAATMAFAAFCAYGVWRMRLQGGTIIVPLFLGALLQGMGLLKIELPMWLLAIAYALVGWSIGLRFTRSILKHVARALPRVSACIVLLMALCGCMAAALHVFAGIDPLTAYLATSPGGADSVAIIAASSDVDVPFVMAMQTGRFLVILMIGPMLARFIARRSGLAENPA
;
A
#
# COMPACT_ATOMS: atom_id res chain seq x y z
N MET A 1 11.14 24.34 -17.22
CA MET A 1 10.38 25.16 -16.26
C MET A 1 11.40 25.89 -15.41
N SER A 2 11.41 27.22 -15.44
CA SER A 2 12.47 28.05 -14.82
C SER A 2 12.42 27.96 -13.30
N LEU A 3 13.59 27.92 -12.64
CA LEU A 3 13.73 27.97 -11.19
C LEU A 3 13.03 29.21 -10.57
N SER A 4 12.89 30.30 -11.33
CA SER A 4 12.21 31.52 -10.91
C SER A 4 10.68 31.39 -10.76
N ASP A 5 10.04 30.53 -11.56
CA ASP A 5 8.59 30.28 -11.47
C ASP A 5 8.24 29.46 -10.23
N THR A 6 9.15 28.58 -9.81
CA THR A 6 9.00 27.76 -8.61
C THR A 6 8.98 28.62 -7.34
N SER A 7 9.82 29.66 -7.28
CA SER A 7 9.84 30.60 -6.15
C SER A 7 8.65 31.55 -6.08
N ARG A 8 8.04 31.91 -7.22
CA ARG A 8 6.87 32.79 -7.27
C ARG A 8 5.58 32.06 -6.90
N LEU A 9 5.43 30.79 -7.30
CA LEU A 9 4.31 29.92 -6.87
C LEU A 9 4.33 29.64 -5.35
N LEU A 10 5.50 29.66 -4.72
CA LEU A 10 5.64 29.47 -3.27
C LEU A 10 5.25 30.70 -2.44
N ARG A 11 5.31 31.92 -3.00
CA ARG A 11 5.10 33.17 -2.25
C ARG A 11 3.65 33.69 -2.23
N ASP A 12 2.92 33.61 -3.34
CA ASP A 12 1.67 34.39 -3.47
C ASP A 12 0.36 33.63 -3.19
N ALA A 13 0.40 32.32 -2.92
CA ALA A 13 -0.76 31.58 -2.42
C ALA A 13 -0.36 30.26 -1.73
N GLY A 14 -0.23 30.19 -0.40
CA GLY A 14 -0.24 28.84 0.21
C GLY A 14 0.34 28.59 1.59
N LEU A 15 1.15 29.47 2.19
CA LEU A 15 1.72 29.24 3.53
C LEU A 15 0.67 28.85 4.61
N PRO A 16 -0.45 29.59 4.79
CA PRO A 16 -1.45 29.21 5.79
C PRO A 16 -2.19 27.91 5.45
N LYS A 17 -2.31 27.56 4.17
CA LYS A 17 -2.99 26.33 3.73
C LYS A 17 -2.11 25.10 3.92
N TRP A 18 -0.82 25.21 3.64
CA TRP A 18 0.16 24.17 3.93
C TRP A 18 0.34 23.97 5.43
N ALA A 19 0.39 25.06 6.21
CA ALA A 19 0.41 24.98 7.67
C ALA A 19 -0.86 24.30 8.21
N LEU A 20 -2.04 24.66 7.69
CA LEU A 20 -3.30 24.00 8.05
C LEU A 20 -3.31 22.51 7.66
N LEU A 21 -2.81 22.18 6.46
CA LEU A 21 -2.71 20.79 6.00
C LEU A 21 -1.79 19.97 6.91
N LEU A 22 -0.62 20.51 7.26
CA LEU A 22 0.34 19.88 8.16
C LEU A 22 -0.24 19.69 9.58
N ALA A 23 -0.87 20.74 10.13
CA ALA A 23 -1.48 20.69 11.45
C ALA A 23 -2.60 19.64 11.51
N LEU A 24 -3.51 19.65 10.52
CA LEU A 24 -4.60 18.68 10.45
C LEU A 24 -4.10 17.25 10.20
N SER A 25 -3.08 17.09 9.35
CA SER A 25 -2.45 15.79 9.10
C SER A 25 -1.83 15.24 10.38
N THR A 26 -1.07 16.05 11.11
CA THR A 26 -0.41 15.65 12.36
C THR A 26 -1.44 15.30 13.44
N ALA A 27 -2.47 16.13 13.61
CA ALA A 27 -3.55 15.86 14.56
C ALA A 27 -4.28 14.55 14.25
N LEU A 28 -4.58 14.28 12.97
CA LEU A 28 -5.22 13.04 12.56
C LEU A 28 -4.30 11.83 12.70
N VAL A 29 -3.01 11.95 12.40
CA VAL A 29 -2.04 10.86 12.62
C VAL A 29 -1.99 10.50 14.11
N VAL A 30 -1.81 11.49 14.99
CA VAL A 30 -1.76 11.27 16.45
C VAL A 30 -3.07 10.64 16.94
N PHE A 31 -4.21 11.11 16.45
CA PHE A 31 -5.51 10.51 16.78
C PHE A 31 -5.60 9.05 16.31
N LEU A 32 -5.21 8.73 15.07
CA LEU A 32 -5.28 7.38 14.52
C LEU A 32 -4.28 6.42 15.20
N GLU A 33 -3.08 6.89 15.52
CA GLU A 33 -2.08 6.16 16.30
C GLU A 33 -2.58 5.81 17.70
N HIS A 34 -3.33 6.71 18.34
CA HIS A 34 -3.94 6.44 19.64
C HIS A 34 -4.91 5.24 19.61
N PHE A 35 -5.56 5.01 18.46
CA PHE A 35 -6.40 3.83 18.24
C PHE A 35 -5.66 2.64 17.61
N ALA A 36 -4.33 2.72 17.51
CA ALA A 36 -3.47 1.72 16.85
C ALA A 36 -3.95 1.34 15.44
N LEU A 37 -4.50 2.32 14.71
CA LEU A 37 -5.02 2.06 13.37
C LEU A 37 -3.86 1.94 12.37
N PRO A 38 -3.86 0.88 11.53
CA PRO A 38 -2.80 0.67 10.55
C PRO A 38 -2.77 1.79 9.51
N ALA A 39 -1.58 2.04 8.94
CA ALA A 39 -1.38 3.06 7.90
C ALA A 39 -1.85 4.48 8.30
N SER A 40 -1.87 4.79 9.60
CA SER A 40 -2.08 6.12 10.20
C SER A 40 -1.31 7.22 9.46
N LEU A 41 -0.03 6.98 9.17
CA LEU A 41 0.92 7.89 8.50
C LEU A 41 0.51 8.26 7.08
N LEU A 42 -0.38 7.51 6.43
CA LEU A 42 -0.93 7.85 5.11
C LEU A 42 -2.39 8.27 5.20
N ILE A 43 -3.21 7.54 5.96
CA ILE A 43 -4.66 7.79 6.09
C ILE A 43 -4.90 9.18 6.70
N GLY A 44 -4.16 9.55 7.76
CA GLY A 44 -4.27 10.87 8.39
C GLY A 44 -4.05 12.02 7.40
N PRO A 45 -2.88 12.08 6.73
CA PRO A 45 -2.61 13.07 5.68
C PRO A 45 -3.62 13.04 4.53
N MET A 46 -4.06 11.87 4.09
CA MET A 46 -5.06 11.74 3.03
C MET A 46 -6.40 12.35 3.44
N VAL A 47 -6.90 12.04 4.64
CA VAL A 47 -8.16 12.59 5.16
C VAL A 47 -8.05 14.10 5.37
N ALA A 48 -6.93 14.59 5.90
CA ALA A 48 -6.65 16.03 6.02
C ALA A 48 -6.72 16.72 4.65
N ALA A 49 -6.09 16.13 3.64
CA ALA A 49 -6.10 16.62 2.28
C ALA A 49 -7.51 16.60 1.65
N ILE A 50 -8.31 15.56 1.91
CA ILE A 50 -9.71 15.50 1.46
C ILE A 50 -10.52 16.64 2.08
N ALA A 51 -10.43 16.84 3.40
CA ALA A 51 -11.14 17.91 4.09
C ALA A 51 -10.77 19.29 3.52
N LEU A 52 -9.48 19.51 3.27
CA LEU A 52 -9.00 20.76 2.68
C LEU A 52 -9.43 20.94 1.21
N ALA A 53 -9.44 19.87 0.42
CA ALA A 53 -9.89 19.90 -0.97
C ALA A 53 -11.37 20.28 -1.10
N LEU A 54 -12.20 19.84 -0.15
CA LEU A 54 -13.64 20.08 -0.14
C LEU A 54 -14.03 21.48 0.36
N THR A 55 -13.18 22.11 1.16
CA THR A 55 -13.39 23.44 1.76
C THR A 55 -12.80 24.56 0.91
N VAL A 56 -11.58 24.38 0.37
CA VAL A 56 -10.84 25.45 -0.35
C VAL A 56 -11.18 25.49 -1.85
N GLY A 57 -11.70 24.39 -2.39
CA GLY A 57 -12.05 24.22 -3.81
C GLY A 57 -10.93 23.62 -4.66
N LYS A 58 -11.31 22.95 -5.76
CA LYS A 58 -10.39 22.19 -6.63
C LYS A 58 -9.22 23.04 -7.12
N GLY A 59 -8.02 22.47 -7.12
CA GLY A 59 -6.86 22.99 -7.86
C GLY A 59 -6.04 24.08 -7.17
N LYS A 60 -6.46 24.55 -5.98
CA LYS A 60 -5.74 25.62 -5.26
C LYS A 60 -4.54 25.14 -4.42
N LEU A 61 -4.41 23.83 -4.21
CA LEU A 61 -3.27 23.21 -3.52
C LEU A 61 -2.91 21.92 -4.26
N ARG A 62 -1.64 21.78 -4.62
CA ARG A 62 -1.09 20.60 -5.29
C ARG A 62 0.26 20.27 -4.67
N VAL A 63 0.51 18.98 -4.46
CA VAL A 63 1.83 18.52 -4.00
C VAL A 63 2.86 18.83 -5.09
N PRO A 64 4.02 19.44 -4.77
CA PRO A 64 5.05 19.70 -5.74
C PRO A 64 5.58 18.39 -6.35
N PHE A 65 5.96 18.44 -7.63
CA PHE A 65 6.33 17.24 -8.40
C PHE A 65 7.50 16.47 -7.79
N TRP A 66 8.63 17.14 -7.54
CA TRP A 66 9.85 16.47 -7.04
C TRP A 66 9.69 15.81 -5.67
N PRO A 67 9.13 16.47 -4.64
CA PRO A 67 8.79 15.82 -3.38
C PRO A 67 7.93 14.58 -3.56
N LEU A 68 6.88 14.64 -4.40
CA LEU A 68 6.02 13.48 -4.64
C LEU A 68 6.78 12.32 -5.28
N GLN A 69 7.56 12.56 -6.33
CA GLN A 69 8.35 11.51 -7.00
C GLN A 69 9.31 10.84 -6.03
N PHE A 70 9.97 11.64 -5.20
CA PHE A 70 10.90 11.16 -4.21
C PHE A 70 10.21 10.35 -3.10
N GLY A 71 9.04 10.81 -2.61
CA GLY A 71 8.22 10.05 -1.68
C GLY A 71 7.79 8.69 -2.24
N GLN A 72 7.40 8.64 -3.52
CA GLN A 72 7.05 7.37 -4.18
C GLN A 72 8.26 6.43 -4.30
N VAL A 73 9.45 6.97 -4.58
CA VAL A 73 10.70 6.20 -4.62
C VAL A 73 11.03 5.62 -3.24
N LEU A 74 10.90 6.41 -2.17
CA LEU A 74 11.11 5.94 -0.81
C LEU A 74 10.16 4.81 -0.42
N VAL A 75 8.88 4.90 -0.82
CA VAL A 75 7.91 3.81 -0.65
C VAL A 75 8.34 2.57 -1.43
N GLY A 76 8.86 2.72 -2.65
CA GLY A 76 9.42 1.62 -3.43
C GLY A 76 10.64 0.96 -2.77
N LEU A 77 11.56 1.76 -2.20
CA LEU A 77 12.70 1.25 -1.44
C LEU A 77 12.29 0.56 -0.13
N MET A 78 11.22 1.06 0.52
CA MET A 78 10.67 0.38 1.69
C MET A 78 10.18 -1.03 1.34
N MET A 79 9.53 -1.18 0.20
CA MET A 79 9.11 -2.48 -0.32
C MET A 79 10.30 -3.33 -0.80
N ALA A 80 11.38 -2.71 -1.29
CA ALA A 80 12.60 -3.44 -1.64
C ALA A 80 13.21 -4.11 -0.41
N ARG A 81 13.20 -3.39 0.72
CA ARG A 81 13.73 -3.87 2.00
C ARG A 81 13.05 -5.13 2.52
N THR A 82 11.79 -5.37 2.15
CA THR A 82 11.05 -6.59 2.55
C THR A 82 11.40 -7.80 1.70
N ILE A 83 12.11 -7.65 0.58
CA ILE A 83 12.54 -8.76 -0.27
C ILE A 83 13.95 -9.18 0.17
N THR A 84 14.04 -10.25 0.94
CA THR A 84 15.32 -10.79 1.42
C THR A 84 15.65 -12.14 0.77
N ALA A 85 16.93 -12.50 0.76
CA ALA A 85 17.40 -13.79 0.25
C ALA A 85 16.77 -14.96 1.02
N ASP A 86 16.59 -14.81 2.34
CA ASP A 86 15.96 -15.83 3.19
C ASP A 86 14.51 -16.08 2.80
N ILE A 87 13.74 -15.01 2.57
CA ILE A 87 12.35 -15.11 2.10
C ILE A 87 12.27 -15.83 0.76
N LEU A 88 13.15 -15.47 -0.19
CA LEU A 88 13.21 -16.12 -1.50
C LEU A 88 13.62 -17.60 -1.37
N GLY A 89 14.54 -17.93 -0.46
CA GLY A 89 14.95 -19.29 -0.16
C GLY A 89 13.80 -20.14 0.40
N THR A 90 13.01 -19.59 1.33
CA THR A 90 11.81 -20.26 1.87
C THR A 90 10.76 -20.48 0.78
N MET A 91 10.49 -19.47 -0.05
CA MET A 91 9.57 -19.60 -1.18
C MET A 91 10.03 -20.67 -2.19
N ALA A 92 11.34 -20.79 -2.44
CA ALA A 92 11.88 -21.74 -3.40
C ALA A 92 11.77 -23.19 -2.91
N LYS A 93 11.92 -23.43 -1.61
CA LYS A 93 11.81 -24.78 -1.01
C LYS A 93 10.41 -25.36 -1.18
N ASP A 94 9.38 -24.57 -0.89
CA ASP A 94 7.98 -24.99 -0.92
C ASP A 94 7.20 -24.37 -2.10
N ALA A 95 7.89 -24.09 -3.21
CA ALA A 95 7.37 -23.34 -4.34
C ALA A 95 5.99 -23.80 -4.85
N PRO A 96 5.68 -25.11 -4.99
CA PRO A 96 4.36 -25.55 -5.44
C PRO A 96 3.23 -25.11 -4.50
N LEU A 97 3.45 -25.22 -3.19
CA LEU A 97 2.49 -24.79 -2.18
C LEU A 97 2.35 -23.27 -2.21
N PHE A 98 3.45 -22.53 -2.14
CA PHE A 98 3.43 -21.07 -2.17
C PHE A 98 2.71 -20.53 -3.40
N LEU A 99 3.05 -21.04 -4.60
CA LEU A 99 2.40 -20.62 -5.84
C LEU A 99 0.91 -20.94 -5.83
N LEU A 100 0.51 -22.15 -5.43
CA LEU A 100 -0.90 -22.54 -5.35
C LEU A 100 -1.71 -21.56 -4.49
N PHE A 101 -1.22 -21.22 -3.30
CA PHE A 101 -1.93 -20.31 -2.39
C PHE A 101 -1.89 -18.86 -2.89
N ILE A 102 -0.76 -18.37 -3.38
CA ILE A 102 -0.65 -17.02 -3.96
C ILE A 102 -1.63 -16.86 -5.13
N PHE A 103 -1.64 -17.80 -6.08
CA PHE A 103 -2.57 -17.75 -7.21
C PHE A 103 -4.02 -17.88 -6.77
N SER A 104 -4.31 -18.72 -5.77
CA SER A 104 -5.66 -18.85 -5.20
C SER A 104 -6.16 -17.53 -4.60
N VAL A 105 -5.34 -16.85 -3.77
CA VAL A 105 -5.70 -15.55 -3.18
C VAL A 105 -5.91 -14.50 -4.27
N ILE A 106 -5.01 -14.45 -5.27
CA ILE A 106 -5.12 -13.51 -6.40
C ILE A 106 -6.40 -13.80 -7.21
N ALA A 107 -6.72 -15.07 -7.47
CA ALA A 107 -7.92 -15.46 -8.21
C ALA A 107 -9.19 -15.06 -7.47
N ILE A 108 -9.27 -15.31 -6.15
CA ILE A 108 -10.41 -14.91 -5.32
C ILE A 108 -10.57 -13.39 -5.33
N ALA A 109 -9.49 -12.65 -5.07
CA ALA A 109 -9.53 -11.19 -5.02
C ALA A 109 -9.89 -10.57 -6.38
N THR A 110 -9.36 -11.13 -7.47
CA THR A 110 -9.68 -10.73 -8.84
C THR A 110 -11.14 -11.05 -9.18
N GLY A 111 -11.65 -12.21 -8.76
CA GLY A 111 -13.05 -12.60 -8.94
C GLY A 111 -14.02 -11.67 -8.21
N LEU A 112 -13.69 -11.27 -6.98
CA LEU A 112 -14.46 -10.28 -6.23
C LEU A 112 -14.39 -8.88 -6.86
N GLY A 113 -13.23 -8.47 -7.37
CA GLY A 113 -13.10 -7.22 -8.14
C GLY A 113 -13.93 -7.23 -9.44
N TRP A 114 -13.98 -8.38 -10.12
CA TRP A 114 -14.85 -8.58 -11.27
C TRP A 114 -16.34 -8.53 -10.88
N LEU A 115 -16.72 -9.10 -9.74
CA LEU A 115 -18.10 -9.05 -9.23
C LEU A 115 -18.53 -7.61 -8.92
N LEU A 116 -17.67 -6.83 -8.26
CA LEU A 116 -17.89 -5.39 -8.02
C LEU A 116 -18.06 -4.59 -9.33
N THR A 117 -17.31 -4.97 -10.37
CA THR A 117 -17.44 -4.40 -11.72
C THR A 117 -18.80 -4.76 -12.33
N ARG A 118 -19.18 -6.05 -12.28
CA ARG A 118 -20.44 -6.55 -12.84
C ARG A 118 -21.66 -5.91 -12.18
N TRP A 119 -21.59 -5.66 -10.88
CA TRP A 119 -22.64 -4.96 -10.11
C TRP A 119 -22.61 -3.43 -10.25
N GLN A 120 -21.76 -2.88 -11.13
CA GLN A 120 -21.64 -1.44 -11.39
C GLN A 120 -21.39 -0.63 -10.10
N VAL A 121 -20.68 -1.22 -9.13
CA VAL A 121 -20.33 -0.54 -7.88
C VAL A 121 -19.21 0.46 -8.15
N LEU A 122 -18.25 0.06 -8.99
CA LEU A 122 -17.07 0.84 -9.36
C LEU A 122 -16.68 0.58 -10.83
N PRO A 123 -15.97 1.51 -11.49
CA PRO A 123 -15.44 1.30 -12.84
C PRO A 123 -14.54 0.06 -12.93
N GLY A 124 -14.56 -0.64 -14.07
CA GLY A 124 -14.02 -2.00 -14.16
C GLY A 124 -12.53 -2.15 -13.85
N THR A 125 -11.68 -1.27 -14.39
CA THR A 125 -10.24 -1.30 -14.07
C THR A 125 -9.97 -0.91 -12.61
N THR A 126 -10.75 0.02 -12.07
CA THR A 126 -10.62 0.52 -10.69
C THR A 126 -10.96 -0.56 -9.68
N ALA A 127 -12.04 -1.33 -9.90
CA ALA A 127 -12.44 -2.40 -8.99
C ALA A 127 -11.38 -3.51 -8.92
N VAL A 128 -10.78 -3.88 -10.06
CA VAL A 128 -9.71 -4.90 -10.11
C VAL A 128 -8.45 -4.42 -9.39
N TRP A 129 -7.98 -3.21 -9.68
CA TRP A 129 -6.82 -2.62 -9.00
C TRP A 129 -7.07 -2.43 -7.50
N GLY A 130 -8.29 -2.06 -7.10
CA GLY A 130 -8.66 -1.86 -5.70
C GLY A 130 -8.86 -3.16 -4.91
N SER A 131 -9.33 -4.24 -5.57
CA SER A 131 -9.47 -5.55 -4.93
C SER A 131 -8.17 -6.34 -4.88
N SER A 132 -7.21 -6.03 -5.75
CA SER A 132 -5.93 -6.75 -5.85
C SER A 132 -5.12 -6.67 -4.54
N PRO A 133 -4.71 -7.80 -3.96
CA PRO A 133 -3.91 -7.86 -2.74
C PRO A 133 -2.46 -7.51 -3.05
N GLY A 134 -2.12 -6.24 -2.88
CA GLY A 134 -0.77 -5.69 -3.05
C GLY A 134 -0.56 -4.47 -2.16
N GLY A 135 0.66 -3.94 -2.15
CA GLY A 135 1.00 -2.73 -1.38
C GLY A 135 0.10 -1.57 -1.79
N ALA A 136 -0.68 -1.03 -0.83
CA ALA A 136 -1.76 -0.08 -1.11
C ALA A 136 -1.28 1.14 -1.92
N SER A 137 -0.15 1.74 -1.51
CA SER A 137 0.45 2.87 -2.23
C SER A 137 0.89 2.50 -3.65
N ALA A 138 1.46 1.30 -3.83
CA ALA A 138 1.88 0.82 -5.15
C ALA A 138 0.70 0.57 -6.09
N MET A 139 -0.35 -0.07 -5.59
CA MET A 139 -1.56 -0.34 -6.37
C MET A 139 -2.24 0.95 -6.81
N VAL A 140 -2.30 1.98 -5.95
CA VAL A 140 -2.86 3.29 -6.33
C VAL A 140 -2.08 3.92 -7.46
N ILE A 141 -0.75 4.04 -7.32
CA ILE A 141 0.09 4.71 -8.31
C ILE A 141 0.10 3.94 -9.63
N MET A 142 0.11 2.60 -9.57
CA MET A 142 0.02 1.75 -10.74
C MET A 142 -1.34 1.91 -11.44
N SER A 143 -2.42 1.91 -10.67
CA SER A 143 -3.76 2.04 -11.24
C SER A 143 -3.91 3.33 -12.04
N GLU A 144 -3.33 4.44 -11.58
CA GLU A 144 -3.34 5.72 -12.29
C GLU A 144 -2.52 5.68 -13.58
N ALA A 145 -1.37 5.00 -13.57
CA ALA A 145 -0.57 4.76 -14.78
C ALA A 145 -1.36 3.97 -15.85
N TYR A 146 -2.29 3.11 -15.43
CA TYR A 146 -3.16 2.34 -16.30
C TYR A 146 -4.57 2.95 -16.49
N GLY A 147 -4.74 4.24 -16.17
CA GLY A 147 -5.97 5.00 -16.46
C GLY A 147 -7.15 4.73 -15.51
N ALA A 148 -6.94 4.01 -14.40
CA ALA A 148 -7.96 3.82 -13.38
C ALA A 148 -8.02 5.00 -12.39
N ASP A 149 -9.12 5.13 -11.66
CA ASP A 149 -9.27 6.17 -10.65
C ASP A 149 -8.53 5.79 -9.36
N GLY A 150 -7.29 6.28 -9.23
CA GLY A 150 -6.44 6.02 -8.06
C GLY A 150 -7.06 6.44 -6.72
N ARG A 151 -8.03 7.37 -6.70
CA ARG A 151 -8.73 7.77 -5.47
C ARG A 151 -9.66 6.67 -4.97
N LEU A 152 -10.38 6.04 -5.90
CA LEU A 152 -11.27 4.91 -5.59
C LEU A 152 -10.48 3.66 -5.26
N VAL A 153 -9.34 3.42 -5.94
CA VAL A 153 -8.39 2.36 -5.59
C VAL A 153 -7.83 2.58 -4.18
N ALA A 154 -7.40 3.79 -3.85
CA ALA A 154 -6.88 4.13 -2.52
C ALA A 154 -7.94 3.84 -1.44
N PHE A 155 -9.16 4.31 -1.66
CA PHE A 155 -10.30 4.02 -0.79
C PHE A 155 -10.46 2.51 -0.54
N MET A 156 -10.49 1.68 -1.60
CA MET A 156 -10.63 0.23 -1.45
C MET A 156 -9.46 -0.42 -0.71
N GLN A 157 -8.22 -0.05 -1.08
CA GLN A 157 -7.00 -0.63 -0.52
C GLN A 157 -6.85 -0.29 0.97
N TYR A 158 -7.10 0.96 1.37
CA TYR A 158 -7.01 1.37 2.77
C TYR A 158 -8.18 0.87 3.61
N LEU A 159 -9.40 0.85 3.05
CA LEU A 159 -10.54 0.21 3.72
C LEU A 159 -10.24 -1.26 4.01
N ARG A 160 -9.65 -1.99 3.05
CA ARG A 160 -9.22 -3.37 3.25
C ARG A 160 -8.18 -3.48 4.36
N VAL A 161 -7.16 -2.61 4.38
CA VAL A 161 -6.13 -2.61 5.44
C VAL A 161 -6.75 -2.42 6.81
N VAL A 162 -7.72 -1.51 6.96
CA VAL A 162 -8.44 -1.29 8.23
C VAL A 162 -9.22 -2.55 8.65
N PHE A 163 -10.02 -3.12 7.75
CA PHE A 163 -10.78 -4.34 8.03
C PHE A 163 -9.89 -5.52 8.39
N VAL A 164 -8.78 -5.70 7.66
CA VAL A 164 -7.82 -6.78 7.92
C VAL A 164 -7.12 -6.58 9.25
N ALA A 165 -6.68 -5.38 9.60
CA ALA A 165 -6.06 -5.14 10.91
C ALA A 165 -7.06 -5.33 12.06
N VAL A 166 -8.28 -4.81 11.93
CA VAL A 166 -9.33 -5.03 12.95
C VAL A 166 -9.64 -6.52 13.06
N GLY A 167 -9.79 -7.23 11.94
CA GLY A 167 -10.04 -8.67 11.93
C GLY A 167 -8.88 -9.48 12.53
N ALA A 168 -7.64 -9.15 12.19
CA ALA A 168 -6.46 -9.79 12.74
C ALA A 168 -6.32 -9.54 14.24
N SER A 169 -6.58 -8.32 14.72
CA SER A 169 -6.62 -8.00 16.15
C SER A 169 -7.74 -8.74 16.89
N VAL A 170 -8.93 -8.86 16.29
CA VAL A 170 -10.04 -9.64 16.87
C VAL A 170 -9.67 -11.11 16.96
N ILE A 171 -9.14 -11.70 15.89
CA ILE A 171 -8.72 -13.10 15.86
C ILE A 171 -7.61 -13.35 16.85
N SER A 172 -6.57 -12.50 16.87
CA SER A 172 -5.49 -12.56 17.85
C SER A 172 -6.03 -12.56 19.29
N ARG A 173 -6.95 -11.65 19.63
CA ARG A 173 -7.57 -11.60 20.98
C ARG A 173 -8.41 -12.83 21.34
N LEU A 174 -9.04 -13.48 20.35
CA LEU A 174 -9.86 -14.67 20.57
C LEU A 174 -9.03 -15.94 20.67
N TRP A 175 -7.83 -15.96 20.10
CA TRP A 175 -6.98 -17.14 19.99
C TRP A 175 -5.78 -17.13 20.94
N VAL A 176 -5.19 -15.94 21.15
CA VAL A 176 -4.15 -15.69 22.15
C VAL A 176 -4.86 -15.16 23.38
N ALA A 177 -5.18 -16.04 24.33
CA ALA A 177 -5.64 -15.64 25.64
C ALA A 177 -4.57 -14.75 26.28
N ALA A 178 -4.84 -13.45 26.38
CA ALA A 178 -4.17 -12.50 27.24
C ALA A 178 -2.64 -12.65 27.34
N ASP A 179 -1.91 -12.12 26.37
CA ASP A 179 -0.73 -11.33 26.72
C ASP A 179 -0.79 -10.04 25.91
N GLY A 180 -0.97 -8.94 26.64
CA GLY A 180 -0.91 -7.60 26.10
C GLY A 180 0.51 -7.37 25.61
N ALA A 181 0.79 -7.71 24.36
CA ALA A 181 1.97 -7.22 23.68
C ALA A 181 1.87 -5.69 23.68
N GLU A 182 2.64 -5.06 24.56
CA GLU A 182 2.92 -3.63 24.52
C GLU A 182 3.26 -3.29 23.07
N PRO A 183 2.53 -2.35 22.43
CA PRO A 183 2.89 -1.92 21.09
C PRO A 183 4.35 -1.49 21.12
N LEU A 184 5.19 -2.09 20.27
CA LEU A 184 6.60 -1.70 20.16
C LEU A 184 6.67 -0.17 20.08
N PRO A 185 7.44 0.50 20.96
CA PRO A 185 7.46 1.95 21.00
C PRO A 185 7.85 2.47 19.62
N LEU A 186 7.03 3.35 19.06
CA LEU A 186 7.33 4.04 17.81
C LEU A 186 8.52 4.97 18.04
N VAL A 187 9.74 4.45 17.85
CA VAL A 187 10.95 5.26 17.89
C VAL A 187 10.98 6.07 16.59
N LEU A 188 10.50 7.31 16.65
CA LEU A 188 10.49 8.23 15.50
C LEU A 188 11.91 8.53 14.99
N PHE A 189 12.89 8.50 15.90
CA PHE A 189 14.30 8.81 15.64
C PHE A 189 15.20 7.66 16.12
N PRO A 190 15.28 6.55 15.36
CA PRO A 190 16.23 5.48 15.66
C PRO A 190 17.67 5.94 15.38
N GLU A 191 18.66 5.23 15.93
CA GLU A 191 20.06 5.41 15.53
C GLU A 191 20.18 5.14 14.03
N ILE A 192 20.80 6.07 13.29
CA ILE A 192 20.92 6.01 11.83
C ILE A 192 22.35 5.65 11.46
N ASP A 193 22.51 4.58 10.68
CA ASP A 193 23.76 4.32 9.95
C ASP A 193 23.91 5.36 8.83
N TRP A 194 24.61 6.47 9.14
CA TRP A 194 24.77 7.60 8.23
C TRP A 194 25.33 7.22 6.85
N PRO A 195 26.35 6.34 6.73
CA PRO A 195 26.78 5.79 5.45
C PRO A 195 25.67 5.09 4.66
N ALA A 196 24.93 4.16 5.29
CA ALA A 196 23.86 3.42 4.64
C ALA A 196 22.69 4.35 4.25
N PHE A 197 22.38 5.32 5.10
CA PHE A 197 21.37 6.35 4.84
C PHE A 197 21.76 7.25 3.67
N ALA A 198 23.00 7.75 3.63
CA ALA A 198 23.50 8.55 2.52
C ALA A 198 23.50 7.77 1.20
N ALA A 199 23.90 6.50 1.22
CA ALA A 199 23.85 5.62 0.07
C ALA A 199 22.41 5.37 -0.42
N THR A 200 21.49 5.07 0.51
CA THR A 200 20.05 4.93 0.22
C THR A 200 19.51 6.20 -0.41
N MET A 201 19.97 7.35 0.06
CA MET A 201 19.49 8.64 -0.37
C MET A 201 20.01 9.06 -1.75
N ALA A 202 21.30 8.84 -2.00
CA ALA A 202 21.89 8.98 -3.33
C ALA A 202 21.20 8.06 -4.34
N PHE A 203 20.91 6.82 -3.94
CA PHE A 203 20.22 5.85 -4.78
C PHE A 203 18.75 6.24 -5.06
N ALA A 204 18.04 6.76 -4.07
CA ALA A 204 16.68 7.29 -4.22
C ALA A 204 16.65 8.46 -5.22
N ALA A 205 17.59 9.40 -5.11
CA ALA A 205 17.71 10.52 -6.04
C ALA A 205 18.04 10.03 -7.46
N PHE A 206 18.95 9.06 -7.59
CA PHE A 206 19.29 8.43 -8.88
C PHE A 206 18.07 7.76 -9.53
N CYS A 207 17.30 6.98 -8.77
CA CYS A 207 16.07 6.36 -9.25
C CYS A 207 15.03 7.41 -9.69
N ALA A 208 14.81 8.44 -8.87
CA ALA A 208 13.86 9.50 -9.18
C ALA A 208 14.23 10.24 -10.48
N TYR A 209 15.51 10.57 -10.64
CA TYR A 209 16.03 11.22 -11.85
C TYR A 209 15.95 10.30 -13.08
N GLY A 210 16.33 9.02 -12.94
CA GLY A 210 16.28 8.04 -14.01
C GLY A 210 14.87 7.80 -14.53
N VAL A 211 13.90 7.60 -13.62
CA VAL A 211 12.48 7.44 -13.97
C VAL A 211 11.94 8.68 -14.66
N TRP A 212 12.26 9.87 -14.15
CA TRP A 212 11.86 11.13 -14.76
C TRP A 212 12.40 11.27 -16.19
N ARG A 213 13.67 10.90 -16.41
CA ARG A 213 14.32 10.99 -17.73
C ARG A 213 13.79 9.98 -18.74
N MET A 214 13.45 8.78 -18.29
CA MET A 214 12.94 7.69 -19.14
C MET A 214 11.41 7.74 -19.33
N ARG A 215 10.71 8.61 -18.59
CA ARG A 215 9.25 8.76 -18.61
C ARG A 215 8.50 7.43 -18.40
N LEU A 216 9.04 6.54 -17.55
CA LEU A 216 8.40 5.28 -17.23
C LEU A 216 7.14 5.52 -16.38
N GLN A 217 5.98 5.11 -16.91
CA GLN A 217 4.73 5.08 -16.15
C GLN A 217 4.83 4.07 -15.00
N GLY A 218 4.49 4.47 -13.77
CA GLY A 218 4.64 3.64 -12.57
C GLY A 218 6.10 3.36 -12.15
N GLY A 219 7.08 3.92 -12.88
CA GLY A 219 8.50 3.64 -12.66
C GLY A 219 9.02 4.10 -11.30
N THR A 220 8.39 5.09 -10.67
CA THR A 220 8.81 5.66 -9.39
C THR A 220 8.74 4.67 -8.24
N ILE A 221 7.96 3.60 -8.34
CA ILE A 221 7.95 2.51 -7.36
C ILE A 221 8.62 1.26 -7.93
N ILE A 222 8.32 0.89 -9.19
CA ILE A 222 8.85 -0.35 -9.79
C ILE A 222 10.38 -0.34 -9.83
N VAL A 223 10.98 0.74 -10.33
CA VAL A 223 12.43 0.83 -10.52
C VAL A 223 13.18 0.71 -9.19
N PRO A 224 12.91 1.54 -8.17
CA PRO A 224 13.60 1.40 -6.89
C PRO A 224 13.28 0.09 -6.16
N LEU A 225 12.09 -0.49 -6.37
CA LEU A 225 11.78 -1.81 -5.82
C LEU A 225 12.74 -2.87 -6.36
N PHE A 226 12.80 -3.05 -7.68
CA PHE A 226 13.60 -4.12 -8.29
C PHE A 226 15.10 -3.85 -8.19
N LEU A 227 15.55 -2.63 -8.48
CA LEU A 227 16.97 -2.30 -8.39
C LEU A 227 17.43 -2.28 -6.92
N GLY A 228 16.61 -1.77 -6.00
CA GLY A 228 16.92 -1.77 -4.57
C GLY A 228 17.02 -3.19 -4.02
N ALA A 229 16.06 -4.07 -4.35
CA ALA A 229 16.09 -5.46 -3.91
C ALA A 229 17.29 -6.22 -4.49
N LEU A 230 17.66 -5.96 -5.75
CA LEU A 230 18.83 -6.57 -6.39
C LEU A 230 20.14 -6.12 -5.71
N LEU A 231 20.32 -4.81 -5.52
CA LEU A 231 21.53 -4.27 -4.88
C LEU A 231 21.65 -4.70 -3.42
N GLN A 232 20.53 -4.77 -2.70
CA GLN A 232 20.48 -5.29 -1.34
C GLN A 232 20.80 -6.78 -1.30
N GLY A 233 20.24 -7.58 -2.22
CA GLY A 233 20.53 -9.01 -2.33
C GLY A 233 21.99 -9.32 -2.68
N MET A 234 22.66 -8.42 -3.39
CA MET A 234 24.11 -8.50 -3.68
C MET A 234 24.99 -7.98 -2.53
N GLY A 235 24.41 -7.43 -1.46
CA GLY A 235 25.14 -6.78 -0.38
C GLY A 235 25.78 -5.43 -0.76
N LEU A 236 25.44 -4.87 -1.93
CA LEU A 236 25.98 -3.61 -2.44
C LEU A 236 25.28 -2.38 -1.83
N LEU A 237 24.05 -2.54 -1.34
CA LEU A 237 23.26 -1.46 -0.76
C LEU A 237 22.50 -1.95 0.49
N LYS A 238 22.78 -1.35 1.63
CA LYS A 238 21.95 -1.51 2.84
C LYS A 238 20.89 -0.41 2.84
N ILE A 239 19.62 -0.79 2.66
CA ILE A 239 18.50 0.15 2.59
C ILE A 239 18.13 0.62 4.00
N GLU A 240 18.52 1.85 4.34
CA GLU A 240 18.26 2.49 5.62
C GLU A 240 17.17 3.56 5.47
N LEU A 241 15.98 3.28 6.02
CA LEU A 241 14.80 4.15 5.90
C LEU A 241 14.24 4.47 7.29
N PRO A 242 14.61 5.61 7.90
CA PRO A 242 14.11 5.98 9.21
C PRO A 242 12.63 6.36 9.15
N MET A 243 11.92 6.13 10.26
CA MET A 243 10.46 6.26 10.31
C MET A 243 9.96 7.67 9.97
N TRP A 244 10.65 8.72 10.42
CA TRP A 244 10.31 10.11 10.08
C TRP A 244 10.34 10.38 8.57
N LEU A 245 11.28 9.75 7.84
CA LEU A 245 11.40 9.92 6.39
C LEU A 245 10.26 9.19 5.66
N LEU A 246 9.90 7.99 6.12
CA LEU A 246 8.75 7.25 5.61
C LEU A 246 7.43 7.97 5.92
N ALA A 247 7.29 8.59 7.08
CA ALA A 247 6.13 9.40 7.43
C ALA A 247 5.96 10.57 6.46
N ILE A 248 7.04 11.27 6.10
CA ILE A 248 7.01 12.33 5.09
C ILE A 248 6.63 11.77 3.72
N ALA A 249 7.21 10.65 3.31
CA ALA A 249 6.91 10.00 2.03
C ALA A 249 5.42 9.61 1.92
N TYR A 250 4.88 8.97 2.97
CA TYR A 250 3.47 8.61 3.05
C TYR A 250 2.55 9.82 3.12
N ALA A 251 2.94 10.90 3.81
CA ALA A 251 2.19 12.14 3.84
C ALA A 251 2.09 12.78 2.44
N LEU A 252 3.20 12.81 1.69
CA LEU A 252 3.22 13.34 0.31
C LEU A 252 2.32 12.53 -0.62
N VAL A 253 2.38 11.19 -0.53
CA VAL A 253 1.49 10.30 -1.29
C VAL A 253 0.03 10.51 -0.86
N GLY A 254 -0.26 10.53 0.44
CA GLY A 254 -1.59 10.75 1.00
C GLY A 254 -2.18 12.10 0.56
N TRP A 255 -1.41 13.19 0.62
CA TRP A 255 -1.82 14.50 0.13
C TRP A 255 -2.10 14.51 -1.37
N SER A 256 -1.26 13.84 -2.17
CA SER A 256 -1.43 13.78 -3.62
C SER A 256 -2.76 13.11 -4.00
N ILE A 257 -3.15 12.06 -3.27
CA ILE A 257 -4.40 11.34 -3.46
C ILE A 257 -5.58 12.18 -2.93
N GLY A 258 -5.48 12.64 -1.67
CA GLY A 258 -6.56 13.33 -0.97
C GLY A 258 -6.95 14.66 -1.60
N LEU A 259 -5.97 15.45 -2.09
CA LEU A 259 -6.22 16.75 -2.72
C LEU A 259 -6.99 16.63 -4.05
N ARG A 260 -7.09 15.43 -4.63
CA ARG A 260 -7.80 15.14 -5.88
C ARG A 260 -9.25 14.69 -5.65
N PHE A 261 -9.69 14.52 -4.41
CA PHE A 261 -11.07 14.18 -4.09
C PHE A 261 -12.02 15.34 -4.37
N THR A 262 -13.25 14.98 -4.70
CA THR A 262 -14.33 15.93 -5.02
C THR A 262 -15.60 15.50 -4.31
N ARG A 263 -16.58 16.40 -4.17
CA ARG A 263 -17.88 16.06 -3.58
C ARG A 263 -18.59 14.93 -4.34
N SER A 264 -18.43 14.86 -5.67
CA SER A 264 -19.02 13.78 -6.48
C SER A 264 -18.37 12.43 -6.19
N ILE A 265 -17.04 12.40 -6.10
CA ILE A 265 -16.29 11.17 -5.79
C ILE A 265 -16.59 10.71 -4.36
N LEU A 266 -16.66 11.63 -3.39
CA LEU A 266 -16.98 11.27 -2.01
C LEU A 266 -18.38 10.66 -1.89
N LYS A 267 -19.37 11.21 -2.59
CA LYS A 267 -20.71 10.60 -2.67
C LYS A 267 -20.67 9.20 -3.28
N HIS A 268 -19.84 9.00 -4.30
CA HIS A 268 -19.66 7.68 -4.92
C HIS A 268 -19.02 6.68 -3.94
N VAL A 269 -17.94 7.09 -3.24
CA VAL A 269 -17.31 6.30 -2.17
C VAL A 269 -18.30 5.94 -1.07
N ALA A 270 -19.09 6.90 -0.58
CA ALA A 270 -20.06 6.65 0.48
C ALA A 270 -21.14 5.63 0.07
N ARG A 271 -21.59 5.66 -1.19
CA ARG A 271 -22.53 4.64 -1.73
C ARG A 271 -21.88 3.29 -1.97
N ALA A 272 -20.60 3.28 -2.36
CA ALA A 272 -19.84 2.06 -2.60
C ALA A 272 -19.41 1.37 -1.30
N LEU A 273 -19.21 2.13 -0.22
CA LEU A 273 -18.75 1.67 1.09
C LEU A 273 -19.39 0.36 1.57
N PRO A 274 -20.72 0.22 1.70
CA PRO A 274 -21.31 -1.01 2.22
C PRO A 274 -21.01 -2.23 1.34
N ARG A 275 -21.02 -2.06 0.01
CA ARG A 275 -20.76 -3.16 -0.94
C ARG A 275 -19.29 -3.56 -0.98
N VAL A 276 -18.38 -2.59 -0.90
CA VAL A 276 -16.94 -2.84 -0.83
C VAL A 276 -16.58 -3.50 0.51
N SER A 277 -17.14 -3.02 1.63
CA SER A 277 -16.98 -3.67 2.94
C SER A 277 -17.46 -5.12 2.93
N ALA A 278 -18.63 -5.39 2.34
CA ALA A 278 -19.13 -6.76 2.21
C ALA A 278 -18.18 -7.65 1.38
N CYS A 279 -17.61 -7.13 0.29
CA CYS A 279 -16.62 -7.87 -0.50
C CYS A 279 -15.32 -8.10 0.26
N ILE A 280 -14.87 -7.14 1.07
CA ILE A 280 -13.68 -7.30 1.92
C ILE A 280 -13.91 -8.38 2.98
N VAL A 281 -15.06 -8.36 3.67
CA VAL A 281 -15.42 -9.39 4.66
C VAL A 281 -15.49 -10.77 3.99
N LEU A 282 -16.09 -10.86 2.81
CA LEU A 282 -16.12 -12.10 2.03
C LEU A 282 -14.71 -12.56 1.64
N LEU A 283 -13.83 -11.65 1.19
CA LEU A 283 -12.43 -11.97 0.89
C LEU A 283 -11.71 -12.51 2.14
N MET A 284 -11.88 -11.86 3.29
CA MET A 284 -11.28 -12.29 4.56
C MET A 284 -11.79 -13.68 4.98
N ALA A 285 -13.10 -13.93 4.85
CA ALA A 285 -13.69 -15.24 5.15
C ALA A 285 -13.12 -16.33 4.24
N LEU A 286 -13.01 -16.06 2.93
CA LEU A 286 -12.43 -17.00 1.96
C LEU A 286 -10.94 -17.27 2.23
N CYS A 287 -10.18 -16.24 2.63
CA CYS A 287 -8.79 -16.42 3.06
C CYS A 287 -8.69 -17.24 4.36
N GLY A 288 -9.64 -17.06 5.29
CA GLY A 288 -9.77 -17.90 6.49
C GLY A 288 -10.08 -19.37 6.18
N CYS A 289 -10.99 -19.64 5.24
CA CYS A 289 -11.25 -21.00 4.77
C CYS A 289 -9.99 -21.64 4.15
N MET A 290 -9.23 -20.85 3.40
CA MET A 290 -7.98 -21.31 2.81
C MET A 290 -6.87 -21.53 3.86
N ALA A 291 -6.83 -20.71 4.92
CA ALA A 291 -5.95 -20.95 6.07
C ALA A 291 -6.31 -22.25 6.80
N ALA A 292 -7.60 -22.54 6.98
CA ALA A 292 -8.05 -23.81 7.56
C ALA A 292 -7.65 -25.01 6.68
N ALA A 293 -7.77 -24.89 5.35
CA ALA A 293 -7.27 -25.91 4.43
C ALA A 293 -5.75 -26.09 4.57
N LEU A 294 -4.98 -25.00 4.68
CA LEU A 294 -3.53 -25.07 4.86
C LEU A 294 -3.16 -25.78 6.18
N HIS A 295 -3.87 -25.50 7.26
CA HIS A 295 -3.68 -26.19 8.53
C HIS A 295 -3.93 -27.71 8.41
N VAL A 296 -5.05 -28.11 7.81
CA VAL A 296 -5.43 -29.52 7.70
C VAL A 296 -4.52 -30.31 6.76
N PHE A 297 -4.15 -29.73 5.61
CA PHE A 297 -3.38 -30.43 4.58
C PHE A 297 -1.87 -30.32 4.73
N ALA A 298 -1.36 -29.21 5.26
CA ALA A 298 0.08 -28.97 5.40
C ALA A 298 0.57 -29.00 6.87
N GLY A 299 -0.33 -29.18 7.85
CA GLY A 299 0.03 -29.25 9.27
C GLY A 299 0.55 -27.94 9.85
N ILE A 300 0.35 -26.81 9.15
CA ILE A 300 0.82 -25.49 9.57
C ILE A 300 -0.06 -24.98 10.71
N ASP A 301 0.55 -24.32 11.70
CA ASP A 301 -0.17 -23.68 12.80
C ASP A 301 -1.30 -22.76 12.26
N PRO A 302 -2.53 -22.82 12.80
CA PRO A 302 -3.65 -22.06 12.23
C PRO A 302 -3.48 -20.53 12.26
N LEU A 303 -2.75 -19.97 13.24
CA LEU A 303 -2.46 -18.54 13.28
C LEU A 303 -1.44 -18.19 12.20
N THR A 304 -0.39 -18.99 12.06
CA THR A 304 0.60 -18.88 10.97
C THR A 304 -0.10 -18.92 9.60
N ALA A 305 -0.99 -19.90 9.40
CA ALA A 305 -1.75 -20.05 8.17
C ALA A 305 -2.66 -18.85 7.88
N TYR A 306 -3.36 -18.34 8.89
CA TYR A 306 -4.24 -17.18 8.76
C TYR A 306 -3.46 -15.90 8.42
N LEU A 307 -2.37 -15.64 9.14
CA LEU A 307 -1.51 -14.48 8.91
C LEU A 307 -0.83 -14.56 7.53
N ALA A 308 -0.47 -15.75 7.07
CA ALA A 308 0.11 -15.99 5.75
C ALA A 308 -0.90 -15.78 4.59
N THR A 309 -2.16 -16.20 4.74
CA THR A 309 -3.18 -16.03 3.68
C THR A 309 -3.89 -14.68 3.73
N SER A 310 -3.69 -13.88 4.77
CA SER A 310 -4.36 -12.59 4.99
C SER A 310 -4.20 -11.63 3.78
N PRO A 311 -5.29 -11.11 3.20
CA PRO A 311 -5.28 -10.39 1.90
C PRO A 311 -4.65 -8.99 1.96
N GLY A 312 -4.21 -8.50 3.12
CA GLY A 312 -3.60 -7.18 3.26
C GLY A 312 -2.97 -6.93 4.63
N GLY A 313 -2.54 -5.69 4.89
CA GLY A 313 -2.03 -5.26 6.19
C GLY A 313 -0.66 -5.87 6.56
N ALA A 314 0.27 -5.95 5.60
CA ALA A 314 1.58 -6.57 5.83
C ALA A 314 2.29 -6.05 7.09
N ASP A 315 2.23 -4.73 7.34
CA ASP A 315 2.82 -4.12 8.53
C ASP A 315 2.15 -4.62 9.84
N SER A 316 0.82 -4.68 9.87
CA SER A 316 0.06 -5.18 11.03
C SER A 316 0.26 -6.67 11.25
N VAL A 317 0.26 -7.44 10.17
CA VAL A 317 0.47 -8.90 10.25
C VAL A 317 1.90 -9.20 10.69
N ALA A 318 2.89 -8.44 10.24
CA ALA A 318 4.27 -8.58 10.70
C ALA A 318 4.41 -8.28 12.20
N ILE A 319 3.73 -7.25 12.71
CA ILE A 319 3.70 -6.93 14.15
C ILE A 319 3.07 -8.07 14.94
N ILE A 320 1.89 -8.55 14.53
CA ILE A 320 1.20 -9.66 15.21
C ILE A 320 2.09 -10.90 15.19
N ALA A 321 2.66 -11.24 14.03
CA ALA A 321 3.53 -12.40 13.87
C ALA A 321 4.80 -12.30 14.74
N ALA A 322 5.42 -11.13 14.86
CA ALA A 322 6.59 -10.93 15.71
C ALA A 322 6.28 -11.02 17.22
N SER A 323 5.02 -10.79 17.59
CA SER A 323 4.53 -10.84 18.98
C SER A 323 3.81 -12.16 19.33
N SER A 324 3.71 -13.08 18.38
CA SER A 324 3.02 -14.37 18.52
C SER A 324 3.97 -15.52 18.23
N ASP A 325 3.68 -16.71 18.76
CA ASP A 325 4.46 -17.92 18.47
C ASP A 325 4.06 -18.50 17.09
N VAL A 326 4.53 -17.86 16.01
CA VAL A 326 4.23 -18.23 14.62
C VAL A 326 5.48 -18.24 13.74
N ASP A 327 5.40 -18.94 12.61
CA ASP A 327 6.48 -18.93 11.60
C ASP A 327 6.50 -17.60 10.84
N VAL A 328 7.18 -16.60 11.42
CA VAL A 328 7.34 -15.26 10.83
C VAL A 328 7.96 -15.32 9.43
N PRO A 329 9.06 -16.06 9.19
CA PRO A 329 9.61 -16.21 7.84
C PRO A 329 8.59 -16.71 6.81
N PHE A 330 7.79 -17.73 7.15
CA PHE A 330 6.76 -18.26 6.26
C PHE A 330 5.68 -17.21 5.95
N VAL A 331 5.18 -16.51 6.96
CA VAL A 331 4.17 -15.45 6.81
C VAL A 331 4.69 -14.33 5.91
N MET A 332 5.91 -13.84 6.18
CA MET A 332 6.52 -12.76 5.40
C MET A 332 6.83 -13.19 3.96
N ALA A 333 7.20 -14.45 3.76
CA ALA A 333 7.42 -15.02 2.44
C ALA A 333 6.14 -15.08 1.60
N MET A 334 5.03 -15.52 2.21
CA MET A 334 3.73 -15.56 1.53
C MET A 334 3.24 -14.17 1.13
N GLN A 335 3.40 -13.18 2.00
CA GLN A 335 3.00 -11.80 1.73
C GLN A 335 3.86 -11.13 0.66
N THR A 336 5.18 -11.29 0.76
CA THR A 336 6.14 -10.74 -0.19
C THR A 336 5.99 -11.40 -1.56
N GLY A 337 5.85 -12.73 -1.57
CA GLY A 337 5.62 -13.49 -2.80
C GLY A 337 4.36 -13.06 -3.53
N ARG A 338 3.23 -12.92 -2.81
CA ARG A 338 1.99 -12.39 -3.39
C ARG A 338 2.17 -10.99 -3.97
N PHE A 339 2.88 -10.12 -3.24
CA PHE A 339 3.16 -8.76 -3.71
C PHE A 339 4.01 -8.76 -4.99
N LEU A 340 5.04 -9.60 -5.09
CA LEU A 340 5.85 -9.75 -6.30
C LEU A 340 5.03 -10.28 -7.48
N VAL A 341 4.24 -11.34 -7.26
CA VAL A 341 3.40 -11.94 -8.30
C VAL A 341 2.37 -10.93 -8.80
N ILE A 342 1.69 -10.18 -7.93
CA ILE A 342 0.71 -9.18 -8.36
C ILE A 342 1.35 -7.99 -9.05
N LEU A 343 2.59 -7.64 -8.72
CA LEU A 343 3.29 -6.57 -9.43
C LEU A 343 3.64 -6.99 -10.86
N MET A 344 4.06 -8.24 -11.06
CA MET A 344 4.36 -8.79 -12.39
C MET A 344 3.08 -9.01 -13.22
N ILE A 345 2.03 -9.53 -12.59
CA ILE A 345 0.81 -9.97 -13.27
C ILE A 345 -0.28 -8.89 -13.30
N GLY A 346 -0.25 -7.91 -12.39
CA GLY A 346 -1.25 -6.85 -12.23
C GLY A 346 -1.60 -6.10 -13.51
N PRO A 347 -0.60 -5.62 -14.30
CA PRO A 347 -0.86 -5.01 -15.60
C PRO A 347 -1.56 -5.92 -16.61
N MET A 348 -1.30 -7.23 -16.55
CA MET A 348 -1.96 -8.20 -17.42
C MET A 348 -3.40 -8.46 -16.97
N LEU A 349 -3.64 -8.61 -15.67
CA LEU A 349 -4.98 -8.78 -15.10
C LEU A 349 -5.88 -7.58 -15.38
N ALA A 350 -5.37 -6.36 -15.16
CA ALA A 350 -6.10 -5.14 -15.43
C ALA A 350 -6.52 -5.04 -16.91
N ARG A 351 -5.61 -5.35 -17.84
CA ARG A 351 -5.89 -5.36 -19.29
C ARG A 351 -6.86 -6.46 -19.69
N PHE A 352 -6.71 -7.66 -19.14
CA PHE A 352 -7.58 -8.80 -19.44
C PHE A 352 -9.03 -8.53 -19.03
N ILE A 353 -9.22 -7.97 -17.85
CA ILE A 353 -10.57 -7.68 -17.34
C ILE A 353 -11.18 -6.50 -18.07
N ALA A 354 -10.43 -5.42 -18.31
CA ALA A 354 -10.90 -4.28 -19.10
C ALA A 354 -11.51 -4.72 -20.45
N ARG A 355 -10.81 -5.64 -21.14
CA ARG A 355 -11.28 -6.24 -22.42
C ARG A 355 -12.56 -7.07 -22.27
N ARG A 356 -12.72 -7.83 -21.18
CA ARG A 356 -13.89 -8.70 -20.96
C ARG A 356 -15.09 -7.98 -20.36
N SER A 357 -14.89 -6.90 -19.62
CA SER A 357 -15.99 -6.14 -19.00
C SER A 357 -16.73 -5.22 -19.98
N GLY A 358 -16.32 -5.12 -21.25
CA GLY A 358 -16.95 -4.24 -22.25
C GLY A 358 -16.86 -2.75 -21.94
N LEU A 359 -16.23 -2.37 -20.82
CA LEU A 359 -15.98 -1.02 -20.34
C LEU A 359 -14.55 -0.58 -20.68
N ALA A 360 -14.06 -0.95 -21.87
CA ALA A 360 -12.94 -0.23 -22.45
C ALA A 360 -13.45 1.18 -22.74
N GLU A 361 -13.34 2.08 -21.75
CA GLU A 361 -13.32 3.50 -22.04
C GLU A 361 -12.21 3.69 -23.07
N ASN A 362 -12.64 4.01 -24.28
CA ASN A 362 -11.80 4.26 -25.43
C ASN A 362 -10.75 5.31 -25.01
N PRO A 363 -9.44 5.01 -25.03
CA PRO A 363 -8.44 6.04 -24.85
C PRO A 363 -8.46 6.90 -26.12
N ALA A 364 -9.08 8.07 -26.02
CA ALA A 364 -8.91 9.14 -27.00
C ALA A 364 -7.52 9.76 -26.85
#